data_AF-A0A7X9EAZ2-F1
#
_entry.id   AF-A0A7X9EAZ2-F1
#
_cell.length_a   1.000
_cell.length_b   1.000
_cell.length_c   1.000
_cell.angle_alpha   90.00
_cell.angle_beta   90.00
_cell.angle_gamma   90.00
#
_symmetry.space_group_name_H-M   'P 1'
#
loop_
_entity.id
_entity.type
_entity.pdbx_description
1 polymer ?
#
loop_
_entity_poly.entity_id
_entity_poly.type
_entity_poly.pdbx_seq_one_letter_code
_entity_poly.pdbx_strand_id
1 'polypeptide(L)'
;MFENRSIVTDLALEAHEIVKEQNVRTAQQKEDDIPGVEVSNAGDEDIKISRIKISSIAGQNTLGKPMGNYITLEVQGLKYNDTELYERTCKALASELGQLLRLKENSTVLVVGLGNWNVTPDALGPKVVSKLMVTRHLLQYVPEEVDQGVRAVCAISPGVLGITGIETGEIVRGIVDRIRPDCIIAIDALASRKLDRVNT
;
A
#
# COMPACT_ATOMS: atom_id res chain seq x y z
N MET A 1 27.01 26.72 1.45
CA MET A 1 26.54 25.96 0.26
C MET A 1 25.52 24.97 0.78
N PHE A 2 24.31 25.44 1.08
CA PHE A 2 23.28 24.60 1.72
C PHE A 2 22.54 23.82 0.64
N GLU A 3 22.65 22.52 0.81
CA GLU A 3 22.10 21.39 0.07
C GLU A 3 20.68 21.58 -0.45
N ASN A 4 20.50 21.15 -1.69
CA ASN A 4 19.23 20.76 -2.28
C ASN A 4 18.61 19.66 -1.39
N ARG A 5 17.78 20.01 -0.40
CA ARG A 5 16.98 19.03 0.33
C ARG A 5 15.94 18.46 -0.64
N SER A 6 16.26 17.33 -1.26
CA SER A 6 15.27 16.51 -1.94
C SER A 6 14.25 16.06 -0.90
N ILE A 7 13.06 16.64 -0.94
CA ILE A 7 11.95 16.19 -0.12
C ILE A 7 11.53 14.83 -0.67
N VAL A 8 11.88 13.75 0.02
CA VAL A 8 11.52 12.37 -0.36
C VAL A 8 10.24 11.98 0.39
N THR A 9 9.20 11.60 -0.35
CA THR A 9 7.97 11.03 0.19
C THR A 9 7.46 9.92 -0.71
N ASP A 10 7.00 8.84 -0.11
CA ASP A 10 6.41 7.73 -0.83
C ASP A 10 4.91 7.93 -1.10
N LEU A 11 4.25 8.82 -0.36
CA LEU A 11 2.80 9.03 -0.44
C LEU A 11 2.44 9.93 -1.64
N ALA A 12 1.54 9.44 -2.50
CA ALA A 12 1.02 10.24 -3.62
C ALA A 12 0.24 11.48 -3.15
N LEU A 13 -0.42 11.41 -1.99
CA LEU A 13 -1.08 12.55 -1.37
C LEU A 13 -0.10 13.67 -1.03
N GLU A 14 1.06 13.33 -0.49
CA GLU A 14 2.11 14.31 -0.19
C GLU A 14 2.74 14.89 -1.44
N ALA A 15 2.96 14.08 -2.47
CA ALA A 15 3.43 14.56 -3.76
C ALA A 15 2.46 15.59 -4.37
N HIS A 16 1.16 15.31 -4.29
CA HIS A 16 0.11 16.23 -4.74
C HIS A 16 0.06 17.53 -3.94
N GLU A 17 0.16 17.45 -2.61
CA GLU A 17 0.25 18.63 -1.73
C GLU A 17 1.46 19.51 -2.08
N ILE A 18 2.63 18.93 -2.33
CA ILE A 18 3.86 19.66 -2.69
C ILE A 18 3.68 20.42 -4.00
N VAL A 19 3.13 19.77 -5.04
CA VAL A 19 2.88 20.41 -6.33
C VAL A 19 1.88 21.55 -6.21
N LYS A 20 0.81 21.37 -5.41
CA LYS A 20 -0.16 22.44 -5.13
C LYS A 20 0.50 23.63 -4.43
N GLU A 21 1.29 23.40 -3.38
CA GLU A 21 2.01 24.46 -2.66
C GLU A 21 2.94 25.25 -3.58
N GLN A 22 3.59 24.59 -4.55
CA GLN A 22 4.45 25.24 -5.55
C GLN A 22 3.64 26.07 -6.56
N ASN A 23 2.53 25.54 -7.07
CA ASN A 23 1.68 26.23 -8.04
C ASN A 23 1.02 27.49 -7.45
N VAL A 24 0.56 27.41 -6.19
CA VAL A 24 -0.02 28.56 -5.46
C VAL A 24 0.99 29.70 -5.31
N ARG A 25 2.28 29.40 -5.11
CA ARG A 25 3.34 30.42 -5.05
C ARG A 25 3.64 31.10 -6.39
N THR A 26 3.18 30.55 -7.51
CA THR A 26 3.57 30.99 -8.87
C THR A 26 2.44 31.73 -9.62
N ALA A 27 1.32 32.04 -8.95
CA ALA A 27 0.20 32.86 -9.46
C ALA A 27 -0.40 32.44 -10.81
N GLN A 28 -0.27 31.16 -11.20
CA GLN A 28 -0.91 30.60 -12.39
C GLN A 28 -1.63 29.30 -12.03
N GLN A 29 -2.94 29.29 -12.28
CA GLN A 29 -3.91 28.19 -12.26
C GLN A 29 -4.77 27.99 -11.00
N LYS A 30 -6.06 27.68 -11.28
CA LYS A 30 -7.08 27.27 -10.30
C LYS A 30 -6.65 25.97 -9.62
N GLU A 31 -6.98 25.86 -8.33
CA GLU A 31 -6.44 24.96 -7.31
C GLU A 31 -6.59 23.44 -7.54
N ASP A 32 -7.19 22.94 -8.62
CA ASP A 32 -7.68 21.55 -8.67
C ASP A 32 -7.46 20.73 -9.94
N ASP A 33 -6.88 21.26 -11.02
CA ASP A 33 -6.90 20.56 -12.31
C ASP A 33 -5.49 20.23 -12.82
N ILE A 34 -4.80 19.30 -12.14
CA ILE A 34 -3.63 18.65 -12.75
C ILE A 34 -4.16 17.67 -13.80
N PRO A 35 -3.86 17.85 -15.11
CA PRO A 35 -4.45 17.03 -16.16
C PRO A 35 -4.16 15.52 -15.96
N GLY A 36 -5.23 14.73 -15.89
CA GLY A 36 -5.15 13.28 -15.69
C GLY A 36 -4.82 12.85 -14.26
N VAL A 37 -5.08 13.71 -13.26
CA VAL A 37 -5.10 13.37 -11.84
C VAL A 37 -6.49 13.63 -11.30
N GLU A 38 -7.16 12.57 -10.85
CA GLU A 38 -8.47 12.66 -10.19
C GLU A 38 -8.26 12.48 -8.68
N VAL A 39 -8.84 13.37 -7.87
CA VAL A 39 -8.77 13.30 -6.40
C VAL A 39 -10.19 13.18 -5.85
N SER A 40 -10.40 12.24 -4.92
CA SER A 40 -11.64 12.12 -4.17
C SER A 40 -11.35 11.84 -2.70
N ASN A 41 -12.19 12.38 -1.82
CA ASN A 41 -12.09 12.18 -0.37
C ASN A 41 -13.35 11.49 0.14
N ALA A 42 -13.19 10.67 1.18
CA ALA A 42 -14.26 9.96 1.87
C ALA A 42 -13.87 9.76 3.34
N GLY A 43 -14.76 9.12 4.11
CA GLY A 43 -14.55 8.85 5.52
C GLY A 43 -15.25 9.86 6.43
N ASP A 44 -14.75 9.98 7.65
CA ASP A 44 -15.31 10.80 8.73
C ASP A 44 -14.22 11.58 9.47
N GLU A 45 -14.54 12.12 10.65
CA GLU A 45 -13.57 12.90 11.44
C GLU A 45 -12.39 12.05 11.96
N ASP A 46 -12.62 10.76 12.19
CA ASP A 46 -11.62 9.84 12.76
C ASP A 46 -10.79 9.15 11.68
N ILE A 47 -11.43 8.74 10.58
CA ILE A 47 -10.83 8.01 9.46
C ILE A 47 -10.98 8.84 8.19
N LYS A 48 -9.88 9.46 7.75
CA LYS A 48 -9.86 10.23 6.50
C LYS A 48 -9.33 9.36 5.37
N ILE A 49 -10.08 9.27 4.27
CA ILE A 49 -9.70 8.49 3.10
C ILE A 49 -9.49 9.44 1.93
N SER A 50 -8.28 9.46 1.36
CA SER A 50 -7.97 10.21 0.13
C SER A 50 -7.58 9.24 -0.98
N ARG A 51 -8.25 9.36 -2.13
CA ARG A 51 -7.98 8.57 -3.32
C ARG A 51 -7.45 9.47 -4.42
N ILE A 52 -6.30 9.12 -4.98
CA ILE A 52 -5.68 9.79 -6.11
C ILE A 52 -5.57 8.78 -7.24
N LYS A 53 -6.14 9.10 -8.40
CA LYS A 53 -6.03 8.29 -9.61
C LYS A 53 -5.26 9.07 -10.66
N ILE A 54 -4.11 8.53 -11.04
CA ILE A 54 -3.24 9.09 -12.08
C ILE A 54 -3.48 8.30 -13.36
N SER A 55 -4.07 8.94 -14.36
CA SER A 55 -4.52 8.32 -15.62
C SER A 55 -3.77 8.81 -16.86
N SER A 56 -2.83 9.75 -16.71
CA SER A 56 -2.05 10.31 -17.82
C SER A 56 -0.55 10.37 -17.53
N ILE A 57 0.25 10.36 -18.61
CA ILE A 57 1.71 10.58 -18.56
C ILE A 57 2.03 11.97 -18.00
N ALA A 58 1.21 12.97 -18.35
CA ALA A 58 1.38 14.32 -17.83
C ALA A 58 1.21 14.35 -16.30
N GLY A 59 0.18 13.68 -15.77
CA GLY A 59 -0.07 13.54 -14.34
C GLY A 59 1.07 12.81 -13.64
N GLN A 60 1.56 11.71 -14.22
CA GLN A 60 2.72 10.98 -13.70
C GLN A 60 3.98 11.87 -13.61
N ASN A 61 4.28 12.61 -14.68
CA ASN A 61 5.45 13.48 -14.71
C ASN A 61 5.31 14.65 -13.74
N THR A 62 4.09 15.17 -13.56
CA THR A 62 3.80 16.28 -12.66
C THR A 62 3.94 15.86 -11.20
N LEU A 63 3.37 14.70 -10.83
CA LEU A 63 3.40 14.20 -9.46
C LEU A 63 4.67 13.40 -9.11
N GLY A 64 5.45 12.98 -10.10
CA GLY A 64 6.58 12.07 -9.89
C GLY A 64 6.15 10.69 -9.38
N LYS A 65 4.88 10.30 -9.61
CA LYS A 65 4.30 9.02 -9.19
C LYS A 65 3.72 8.30 -10.41
N PRO A 66 3.99 7.00 -10.59
CA PRO A 66 3.46 6.24 -11.72
C PRO A 66 1.95 6.37 -11.90
N MET A 67 1.46 6.12 -13.12
CA MET A 67 0.01 5.97 -13.34
C MET A 67 -0.54 4.82 -12.48
N GLY A 68 -1.67 5.05 -11.82
CA GLY A 68 -2.22 4.10 -10.86
C GLY A 68 -3.25 4.70 -9.92
N ASN A 69 -3.76 3.86 -9.02
CA ASN A 69 -4.66 4.28 -7.94
C ASN A 69 -3.89 4.27 -6.62
N TYR A 70 -3.93 5.40 -5.93
CA TYR A 70 -3.29 5.61 -4.64
C TYR A 70 -4.37 5.92 -3.63
N ILE A 71 -4.41 5.16 -2.54
CA ILE A 71 -5.39 5.33 -1.48
C ILE A 71 -4.61 5.55 -0.19
N THR A 72 -4.89 6.66 0.49
CA THR A 72 -4.31 7.00 1.79
C THR A 72 -5.42 6.98 2.83
N LEU A 73 -5.24 6.21 3.89
CA LEU A 73 -6.07 6.26 5.08
C LEU A 73 -5.25 7.00 6.14
N GLU A 74 -5.78 8.08 6.70
CA GLU A 74 -5.16 8.81 7.81
C GLU A 74 -6.05 8.64 9.06
N VAL A 75 -5.55 7.93 10.07
CA VAL A 75 -6.29 7.62 11.31
C VAL A 75 -5.45 8.01 12.53
N GLN A 76 -5.50 9.30 12.88
CA GLN A 76 -4.72 9.87 13.97
C GLN A 76 -4.94 9.20 15.33
N GLY A 77 -6.14 8.64 15.54
CA GLY A 77 -6.53 8.03 16.80
C GLY A 77 -5.91 6.64 17.06
N LEU A 78 -5.35 5.97 16.04
CA LEU A 78 -4.81 4.60 16.20
C LEU A 78 -3.71 4.51 17.28
N LYS A 79 -2.94 5.57 17.47
CA LYS A 79 -1.88 5.63 18.50
C LYS A 79 -2.40 5.55 19.93
N TYR A 80 -3.69 5.78 20.16
CA TYR A 80 -4.32 5.74 21.47
C TYR A 80 -4.92 4.37 21.83
N ASN A 81 -4.70 3.35 20.98
CA ASN A 81 -5.15 1.97 21.21
C ASN A 81 -6.66 1.83 21.42
N ASP A 82 -7.44 2.70 20.76
CA ASP A 82 -8.89 2.62 20.70
C ASP A 82 -9.31 1.41 19.84
N THR A 83 -9.99 0.46 20.48
CA THR A 83 -10.39 -0.81 19.84
C THR A 83 -11.52 -0.63 18.84
N GLU A 84 -12.45 0.29 19.10
CA GLU A 84 -13.56 0.57 18.19
C GLU A 84 -13.04 1.24 16.92
N LEU A 85 -12.17 2.24 17.08
CA LEU A 85 -11.51 2.89 15.96
C LEU A 85 -10.64 1.93 15.15
N TYR A 86 -9.91 1.02 15.83
CA TYR A 86 -9.13 -0.02 15.18
C TYR A 86 -10.03 -0.92 14.31
N GLU A 87 -11.15 -1.40 14.83
CA GLU A 87 -12.08 -2.24 14.06
C GLU A 87 -12.68 -1.49 12.87
N ARG A 88 -13.10 -0.23 13.05
CA ARG A 88 -13.58 0.64 11.97
C ARG A 88 -12.50 0.83 10.89
N THR A 89 -11.25 0.99 11.29
CA THR A 89 -10.11 1.15 10.38
C THR A 89 -9.86 -0.13 9.59
N CYS A 90 -9.89 -1.30 10.23
CA CYS A 90 -9.78 -2.59 9.54
C CYS A 90 -10.87 -2.76 8.50
N LYS A 91 -12.13 -2.39 8.82
CA LYS A 91 -13.26 -2.44 7.87
C LYS A 91 -13.08 -1.47 6.71
N ALA A 92 -12.60 -0.25 6.97
CA ALA A 92 -12.30 0.73 5.94
C ALA A 92 -11.21 0.21 4.98
N LEU A 93 -10.08 -0.27 5.51
CA LEU A 93 -9.00 -0.85 4.71
C LEU A 93 -9.48 -2.05 3.87
N ALA A 94 -10.28 -2.94 4.45
CA ALA A 94 -10.84 -4.09 3.75
C ALA A 94 -11.77 -3.67 2.59
N SER A 95 -12.59 -2.64 2.80
CA SER A 95 -13.46 -2.08 1.76
C SER A 95 -12.65 -1.50 0.60
N GLU A 96 -11.64 -0.67 0.89
CA GLU A 96 -10.78 -0.07 -0.13
C GLU A 96 -9.99 -1.14 -0.91
N LEU A 97 -9.41 -2.12 -0.21
CA LEU A 97 -8.74 -3.25 -0.85
C LEU A 97 -9.70 -4.06 -1.72
N GLY A 98 -10.92 -4.32 -1.26
CA GLY A 98 -11.93 -5.03 -2.04
C GLY A 98 -12.35 -4.31 -3.33
N GLN A 99 -12.45 -2.98 -3.28
CA GLN A 99 -12.74 -2.17 -4.47
C GLN A 99 -11.58 -2.13 -5.47
N LEU A 100 -10.35 -2.10 -4.95
CA LEU A 100 -9.13 -2.10 -5.76
C LEU A 100 -8.90 -3.48 -6.41
N LEU A 101 -9.12 -4.54 -5.65
CA LEU A 101 -8.86 -5.92 -6.03
C LEU A 101 -10.11 -6.54 -6.68
N ARG A 102 -10.18 -6.54 -8.02
CA ARG A 102 -11.25 -7.20 -8.78
C ARG A 102 -11.02 -8.71 -8.90
N LEU A 103 -11.03 -9.41 -7.77
CA LEU A 103 -10.72 -10.84 -7.67
C LEU A 103 -11.95 -11.72 -7.93
N LYS A 104 -11.73 -12.85 -8.58
CA LYS A 104 -12.72 -13.92 -8.69
C LYS A 104 -12.72 -14.73 -7.40
N GLU A 105 -13.73 -15.58 -7.24
CA GLU A 105 -13.84 -16.48 -6.09
C GLU A 105 -12.63 -17.43 -6.01
N ASN A 106 -12.20 -17.97 -7.15
CA ASN A 106 -11.08 -18.91 -7.27
C ASN A 106 -9.71 -18.25 -7.50
N SER A 107 -9.59 -16.92 -7.36
CA SER A 107 -8.31 -16.24 -7.56
C SER A 107 -7.26 -16.65 -6.52
N THR A 108 -6.03 -16.92 -6.95
CA THR A 108 -4.89 -17.12 -6.05
C THR A 108 -4.19 -15.79 -5.77
N VAL A 109 -4.02 -15.46 -4.50
CA VAL A 109 -3.33 -14.24 -4.05
C VAL A 109 -1.98 -14.61 -3.44
N LEU A 110 -0.93 -13.91 -3.86
CA LEU A 110 0.39 -13.95 -3.23
C LEU A 110 0.61 -12.68 -2.42
N VAL A 111 0.76 -12.81 -1.10
CA VAL A 111 1.13 -11.70 -0.22
C VAL A 111 2.63 -11.72 0.02
N VAL A 112 3.31 -10.61 -0.24
CA VAL A 112 4.75 -10.46 -0.07
C VAL A 112 5.01 -9.41 1.00
N GLY A 113 5.56 -9.82 2.15
CA GLY A 113 6.02 -8.91 3.19
C GLY A 113 7.45 -8.45 2.90
N LEU A 114 7.60 -7.23 2.40
CA LEU A 114 8.88 -6.60 2.13
C LEU A 114 9.48 -5.99 3.40
N GLY A 115 10.80 -5.91 3.42
CA GLY A 115 11.58 -5.31 4.50
C GLY A 115 12.41 -6.32 5.30
N ASN A 116 13.16 -5.81 6.26
CA ASN A 116 14.11 -6.55 7.06
C ASN A 116 13.61 -6.79 8.49
N TRP A 117 13.41 -8.06 8.84
CA TRP A 117 13.06 -8.55 10.18
C TRP A 117 13.92 -7.96 11.30
N ASN A 118 15.21 -7.71 11.01
CA ASN A 118 16.19 -7.25 11.99
C ASN A 118 16.17 -5.72 12.18
N VAL A 119 15.37 -4.99 11.41
CA VAL A 119 15.28 -3.53 11.46
C VAL A 119 13.84 -3.15 11.82
N THR A 120 13.62 -2.73 13.07
CA THR A 120 12.29 -2.45 13.62
C THR A 120 11.38 -1.57 12.73
N PRO A 121 11.84 -0.42 12.18
CA PRO A 121 10.99 0.40 11.33
C PRO A 121 10.68 -0.24 9.96
N ASP A 122 11.48 -1.21 9.52
CA ASP A 122 11.39 -1.89 8.22
C ASP A 122 10.70 -3.26 8.34
N ALA A 123 10.39 -3.71 9.56
CA ALA A 123 9.83 -5.04 9.81
C ALA A 123 8.30 -5.12 9.60
N LEU A 124 7.66 -4.10 9.02
CA LEU A 124 6.20 -4.05 8.86
C LEU A 124 5.69 -5.22 8.01
N GLY A 125 6.20 -5.37 6.78
CA GLY A 125 5.81 -6.46 5.88
C GLY A 125 5.95 -7.84 6.53
N PRO A 126 7.13 -8.19 7.08
CA PRO A 126 7.33 -9.46 7.79
C PRO A 126 6.34 -9.69 8.95
N LYS A 127 6.05 -8.66 9.76
CA LYS A 127 5.09 -8.74 10.88
C LYS A 127 3.64 -8.92 10.43
N VAL A 128 3.27 -8.37 9.28
CA VAL A 128 1.93 -8.59 8.71
C VAL A 128 1.81 -10.01 8.19
N VAL A 129 2.80 -10.49 7.42
CA VAL A 129 2.81 -11.86 6.90
C VAL A 129 2.74 -12.90 8.01
N SER A 130 3.43 -12.69 9.15
CA SER A 130 3.41 -13.64 10.27
C SER A 130 2.04 -13.79 10.96
N LYS A 131 1.10 -12.88 10.70
CA LYS A 131 -0.25 -12.88 11.28
C LYS A 131 -1.34 -13.19 10.25
N LEU A 132 -0.94 -13.46 8.99
CA LEU A 132 -1.87 -13.67 7.90
C LEU A 132 -2.37 -15.12 7.87
N MET A 133 -3.67 -15.31 7.65
CA MET A 133 -4.26 -16.64 7.45
C MET A 133 -3.89 -17.15 6.05
N VAL A 134 -2.92 -18.05 5.96
CA VAL A 134 -2.48 -18.68 4.72
C VAL A 134 -3.37 -19.89 4.43
N THR A 135 -3.99 -19.94 3.26
CA THR A 135 -5.07 -20.90 2.96
C THR A 135 -4.83 -21.72 1.70
N ARG A 136 -3.85 -21.37 0.85
CA ARG A 136 -3.58 -22.08 -0.41
C ARG A 136 -3.31 -23.57 -0.19
N HIS A 137 -2.59 -23.93 0.87
CA HIS A 137 -2.28 -25.32 1.18
C HIS A 137 -3.52 -26.10 1.68
N LEU A 138 -4.41 -25.46 2.45
CA LEU A 138 -5.66 -26.07 2.91
C LEU A 138 -6.54 -26.45 1.72
N LEU A 139 -6.74 -25.53 0.77
CA LEU A 139 -7.48 -25.77 -0.46
C LEU A 139 -6.84 -26.83 -1.38
N GLN A 140 -5.54 -27.11 -1.22
CA GLN A 140 -4.84 -28.12 -2.01
C GLN A 140 -4.87 -29.51 -1.39
N TYR A 141 -4.81 -29.60 -0.06
CA TYR A 141 -4.63 -30.87 0.63
C TYR A 141 -5.88 -31.35 1.38
N VAL A 142 -6.75 -30.44 1.82
CA VAL A 142 -7.97 -30.73 2.59
C VAL A 142 -9.16 -29.86 2.15
N PRO A 143 -9.50 -29.81 0.85
CA PRO A 143 -10.51 -28.88 0.34
C PRO A 143 -11.90 -29.08 0.95
N GLU A 144 -12.26 -30.32 1.31
CA GLU A 144 -13.51 -30.63 2.02
C GLU A 144 -13.65 -30.02 3.42
N GLU A 145 -12.54 -29.63 4.06
CA GLU A 145 -12.55 -28.97 5.38
C GLU A 145 -12.59 -27.44 5.30
N VAL A 146 -12.55 -26.87 4.08
CA VAL A 146 -12.48 -25.42 3.88
C VAL A 146 -13.86 -24.86 3.59
N ASP A 147 -14.26 -23.86 4.39
CA ASP A 147 -15.52 -23.15 4.22
C ASP A 147 -15.64 -22.46 2.85
N GLN A 148 -16.88 -22.34 2.36
CA GLN A 148 -17.17 -21.55 1.17
C GLN A 148 -16.80 -20.07 1.38
N GLY A 149 -16.31 -19.43 0.32
CA GLY A 149 -15.85 -18.04 0.37
C GLY A 149 -14.39 -17.86 0.81
N VAL A 150 -13.69 -18.92 1.19
CA VAL A 150 -12.24 -18.87 1.44
C VAL A 150 -11.49 -18.84 0.12
N ARG A 151 -10.65 -17.81 -0.06
CA ARG A 151 -9.79 -17.65 -1.24
C ARG A 151 -8.42 -18.27 -1.00
N ALA A 152 -7.78 -18.79 -2.05
CA ALA A 152 -6.41 -19.28 -1.97
C ALA A 152 -5.41 -18.14 -1.76
N VAL A 153 -4.85 -18.06 -0.56
CA VAL A 153 -3.80 -17.11 -0.20
C VAL A 153 -2.52 -17.85 0.12
N CYS A 154 -1.44 -17.46 -0.54
CA CYS A 154 -0.07 -17.81 -0.19
C CYS A 154 0.66 -16.55 0.26
N ALA A 155 1.62 -16.70 1.17
CA ALA A 155 2.37 -15.57 1.68
C ALA A 155 3.84 -15.93 1.84
N ILE A 156 4.70 -14.93 1.64
CA ILE A 156 6.13 -15.03 1.92
C ILE A 156 6.63 -13.67 2.40
N SER A 157 7.64 -13.69 3.27
CA SER A 157 8.49 -12.53 3.47
C SER A 157 9.92 -12.97 3.12
N PRO A 158 10.48 -12.49 2.00
CA PRO A 158 11.84 -12.81 1.61
C PRO A 158 12.83 -12.07 2.50
N GLY A 159 14.03 -12.63 2.68
CA GLY A 159 15.15 -11.88 3.24
C GLY A 159 15.63 -10.79 2.29
N VAL A 160 16.36 -9.81 2.81
CA VAL A 160 17.00 -8.75 2.01
C VAL A 160 18.31 -9.22 1.40
N LEU A 161 18.77 -8.54 0.34
CA LEU A 161 20.01 -8.85 -0.40
C LEU A 161 21.20 -9.14 0.52
N GLY A 162 21.40 -8.33 1.57
CA GLY A 162 22.51 -8.50 2.50
C GLY A 162 22.50 -9.78 3.33
N ILE A 163 21.37 -10.50 3.37
CA ILE A 163 21.19 -11.76 4.09
C ILE A 163 21.18 -12.94 3.12
N THR A 164 20.47 -12.80 2.00
CA THR A 164 20.22 -13.90 1.06
C THR A 164 21.25 -13.99 -0.05
N GLY A 165 21.91 -12.87 -0.40
CA GLY A 165 22.72 -12.74 -1.61
C GLY A 165 21.91 -12.72 -2.91
N ILE A 166 20.57 -12.64 -2.83
CA ILE A 166 19.65 -12.64 -3.97
C ILE A 166 18.75 -11.42 -3.83
N GLU A 167 18.50 -10.72 -4.94
CA GLU A 167 17.59 -9.58 -4.91
C GLU A 167 16.17 -10.02 -4.57
N THR A 168 15.49 -9.26 -3.71
CA THR A 168 14.10 -9.57 -3.29
C THR A 168 13.18 -9.75 -4.49
N GLY A 169 13.37 -8.93 -5.52
CA GLY A 169 12.63 -9.03 -6.79
C GLY A 169 12.84 -10.36 -7.52
N GLU A 170 14.03 -10.94 -7.48
CA GLU A 170 14.33 -12.25 -8.10
C GLU A 170 13.63 -13.39 -7.35
N ILE A 171 13.65 -13.35 -6.02
CA ILE A 171 12.93 -14.34 -5.18
C ILE A 171 11.44 -14.29 -5.49
N VAL A 172 10.85 -13.09 -5.47
CA VAL A 172 9.42 -12.90 -5.77
C VAL A 172 9.12 -13.35 -7.19
N ARG A 173 9.98 -13.02 -8.16
CA ARG A 173 9.79 -13.43 -9.56
C ARG A 173 9.78 -14.95 -9.71
N GLY A 174 10.72 -15.66 -9.10
CA GLY A 174 10.77 -17.12 -9.13
C GLY A 174 9.51 -17.77 -8.56
N ILE A 175 8.96 -17.21 -7.47
CA ILE A 175 7.70 -17.66 -6.88
C ILE A 175 6.52 -17.39 -7.81
N VAL A 176 6.44 -16.19 -8.40
CA VAL A 176 5.37 -15.80 -9.32
C VAL A 176 5.37 -16.68 -10.57
N ASP A 177 6.53 -16.96 -11.16
CA ASP A 177 6.63 -17.81 -12.36
C ASP A 177 6.15 -19.25 -12.08
N ARG A 178 6.35 -19.74 -10.84
CA ARG A 178 5.93 -21.08 -10.41
C ARG A 178 4.46 -21.15 -9.97
N ILE A 179 4.02 -20.22 -9.14
CA ILE A 179 2.68 -20.23 -8.52
C ILE A 179 1.63 -19.64 -9.46
N ARG A 180 2.02 -18.69 -10.31
CA ARG A 180 1.12 -17.92 -11.20
C ARG A 180 -0.09 -17.34 -10.46
N PRO A 181 0.14 -16.53 -9.40
CA PRO A 181 -0.97 -15.90 -8.69
C PRO A 181 -1.71 -14.91 -9.59
N ASP A 182 -3.02 -14.77 -9.39
CA ASP A 182 -3.85 -13.78 -10.08
C ASP A 182 -3.60 -12.36 -9.55
N CYS A 183 -3.09 -12.24 -8.32
CA CYS A 183 -2.79 -10.97 -7.67
C CYS A 183 -1.59 -11.10 -6.73
N ILE A 184 -0.76 -10.05 -6.71
CA ILE A 184 0.33 -9.89 -5.75
C ILE A 184 0.01 -8.68 -4.87
N ILE A 185 0.07 -8.86 -3.55
CA ILE A 185 -0.04 -7.79 -2.57
C ILE A 185 1.32 -7.65 -1.90
N ALA A 186 2.06 -6.60 -2.25
CA ALA A 186 3.31 -6.26 -1.55
C ALA A 186 3.00 -5.33 -0.37
N ILE A 187 3.54 -5.66 0.80
CA ILE A 187 3.38 -4.90 2.04
C ILE A 187 4.75 -4.40 2.46
N ASP A 188 4.88 -3.09 2.58
CA ASP A 188 6.16 -2.41 2.81
C ASP A 188 6.01 -1.26 3.81
N ALA A 189 7.10 -0.91 4.48
CA ALA A 189 7.18 0.26 5.35
C ALA A 189 7.59 1.50 4.54
N LEU A 190 6.62 2.38 4.27
CA LEU A 190 6.84 3.59 3.46
C LEU A 190 7.38 4.77 4.29
N ALA A 191 8.10 5.68 3.63
CA ALA A 191 8.55 6.93 4.22
C ALA A 191 7.50 8.05 4.07
N SER A 192 7.13 8.65 5.20
CA SER A 192 6.27 9.84 5.26
C SER A 192 7.10 11.10 5.55
N ARG A 193 6.74 12.23 4.93
CA ARG A 193 7.33 13.54 5.24
C ARG A 193 6.71 14.19 6.47
N LYS A 194 5.41 13.98 6.71
CA LYS A 194 4.73 14.56 7.88
C LYS A 194 4.86 13.63 9.08
N LEU A 195 5.41 14.16 10.18
CA LEU A 195 5.54 13.42 11.44
C LEU A 195 4.17 12.92 11.96
N ASP A 196 3.12 13.72 11.77
CA ASP A 196 1.77 13.35 12.21
C ASP A 196 1.21 12.15 11.44
N ARG A 197 1.77 11.78 10.28
CA ARG A 197 1.35 10.62 9.48
C ARG A 197 2.12 9.34 9.80
N VAL A 198 3.07 9.40 10.74
CA VAL A 198 3.87 8.25 11.12
C VAL A 198 3.05 7.37 12.08
N ASN A 199 2.82 6.11 11.69
CA ASN A 199 2.02 5.13 12.43
C ASN A 199 0.55 5.53 12.66
N THR A 200 -0.07 6.17 11.66
CA THR A 200 -1.49 6.59 11.67
C THR A 200 -2.22 6.11 10.43
#